data_AF-A0A1I6HKT7-F1
#
_entry.id   AF-A0A1I6HKT7-F1
#
_cell.length_a   1.000
_cell.length_b   1.000
_cell.length_c   1.000
_cell.angle_alpha   90.00
_cell.angle_beta   90.00
_cell.angle_gamma   90.00
#
_symmetry.space_group_name_H-M   'P 1'
#
loop_
_entity.id
_entity.type
_entity.pdbx_description
1 polymer ?
#
loop_
_entity_poly.entity_id
_entity_poly.type
_entity_poly.pdbx_seq_one_letter_code
_entity_poly.pdbx_strand_id
1 'polypeptide(L)'
;MSESTSETCASCDEAIEGRPRHFRLPTEWRMYLEDERDLGWFPLAPVVVTCFECYHDLKELKNSHSELRAYGTDSDVDEIEGEVFDVLDDLTLDRIVDEGEI
;
A
#
# COMPACT_ATOMS: atom_id res chain seq x y z
N MET A 1 13.36 3.57 29.01
CA MET A 1 13.07 2.37 28.20
C MET A 1 12.29 2.89 27.02
N SER A 2 12.98 3.30 25.95
CA SER A 2 12.28 3.65 24.71
C SER A 2 11.93 2.30 24.09
N GLU A 3 10.68 1.90 24.23
CA GLU A 3 10.13 0.78 23.49
C GLU A 3 10.25 1.16 22.02
N SER A 4 11.33 0.74 21.38
CA SER A 4 11.45 0.74 19.94
C SER A 4 10.44 -0.29 19.46
N THR A 5 9.18 0.09 19.32
CA THR A 5 8.20 -0.69 18.56
C THR A 5 8.79 -0.81 17.17
N SER A 6 9.44 -1.94 16.90
CA SER A 6 9.87 -2.31 15.56
C SER A 6 8.61 -2.42 14.72
N GLU A 7 8.21 -1.30 14.13
CA GLU A 7 7.12 -1.27 13.16
C GLU A 7 7.52 -2.25 12.05
N THR A 8 6.63 -3.20 11.77
CA THR A 8 6.90 -4.24 10.80
C THR A 8 6.29 -3.83 9.47
N CYS A 9 7.01 -3.98 8.37
CA CYS A 9 6.53 -3.61 7.05
C CYS A 9 5.30 -4.43 6.70
N ALA A 10 4.21 -3.78 6.27
CA ALA A 10 2.99 -4.46 5.82
C ALA A 10 3.18 -5.22 4.49
N SER A 11 4.21 -4.90 3.71
CA SER A 11 4.46 -5.48 2.39
C SER A 11 5.46 -6.63 2.38
N CYS A 12 6.44 -6.65 3.29
CA CYS A 12 7.48 -7.69 3.31
C CYS A 12 7.61 -8.39 4.67
N ASP A 13 6.78 -8.04 5.65
CA ASP A 13 6.83 -8.60 7.01
C ASP A 13 8.16 -8.42 7.76
N GLU A 14 9.07 -7.61 7.22
CA GLU A 14 10.36 -7.34 7.83
C GLU A 14 10.27 -6.20 8.84
N ALA A 15 11.05 -6.31 9.92
CA ALA A 15 11.15 -5.27 10.93
C ALA A 15 11.79 -4.02 10.32
N ILE A 16 11.13 -2.87 10.43
CA ILE A 16 11.64 -1.61 9.88
C ILE A 16 12.75 -1.11 10.80
N GLU A 17 14.00 -1.25 10.36
CA GLU A 17 15.15 -0.64 11.03
C GLU A 17 15.22 0.86 10.69
N GLY A 18 14.39 1.69 11.34
CA GLY A 18 14.43 3.14 11.14
C GLY A 18 13.08 3.85 11.31
N ARG A 19 12.84 4.88 10.50
CA ARG A 19 11.54 5.57 10.45
C ARG A 19 10.62 4.84 9.47
N PRO A 20 9.40 4.43 9.90
CA PRO A 20 8.41 3.89 8.99
C PRO A 20 8.07 4.89 7.90
N ARG A 21 7.70 4.37 6.72
CA ARG A 21 7.10 5.14 5.65
C ARG A 21 5.62 4.84 5.59
N HIS A 22 4.86 5.90 5.38
CA HIS A 22 3.42 5.88 5.35
C HIS A 22 2.98 6.05 3.91
N PHE A 23 2.47 5.00 3.30
CA PHE A 23 1.93 5.04 1.96
C PHE A 23 0.41 5.20 2.03
N ARG A 24 -0.08 6.36 1.59
CA ARG A 24 -1.52 6.61 1.48
C ARG A 24 -2.08 5.87 0.27
N LEU A 25 -3.00 4.94 0.51
CA LEU A 25 -3.65 4.19 -0.55
C LEU A 25 -4.51 5.14 -1.42
N PRO A 26 -4.39 5.06 -2.75
CA PRO A 26 -5.36 5.65 -3.67
C PRO A 26 -6.77 5.11 -3.41
N THR A 27 -7.80 5.90 -3.71
CA THR A 27 -9.20 5.49 -3.48
C THR A 27 -9.56 4.20 -4.19
N GLU A 28 -9.08 4.00 -5.42
CA GLU A 28 -9.26 2.77 -6.21
C GLU A 28 -8.70 1.53 -5.52
N TRP A 29 -7.49 1.61 -4.97
CA TRP A 29 -6.85 0.49 -4.28
C TRP A 29 -7.54 0.22 -2.94
N ARG A 30 -7.99 1.28 -2.25
CA ARG A 30 -8.82 1.16 -1.06
C ARG A 30 -10.13 0.43 -1.37
N MET A 31 -10.85 0.81 -2.43
CA MET A 31 -12.10 0.15 -2.80
C MET A 31 -11.90 -1.34 -3.09
N TYR A 32 -10.83 -1.69 -3.80
CA TYR A 32 -10.46 -3.09 -4.05
C TYR A 32 -10.25 -3.85 -2.73
N LEU A 33 -9.45 -3.30 -1.81
CA LEU A 33 -9.19 -3.92 -0.51
C LEU A 33 -10.46 -4.01 0.37
N GLU A 34 -11.35 -3.02 0.32
CA GLU A 34 -12.63 -3.04 1.03
C GLU A 34 -13.57 -4.13 0.48
N ASP A 35 -13.59 -4.35 -0.85
CA ASP A 35 -14.48 -5.31 -1.51
C ASP A 35 -13.94 -6.75 -1.44
N GLU A 36 -12.67 -6.96 -1.79
CA GLU A 36 -12.09 -8.30 -1.96
C GLU A 36 -11.40 -8.83 -0.70
N ARG A 37 -10.94 -7.94 0.18
CA ARG A 37 -10.02 -8.28 1.27
C ARG A 37 -10.57 -7.93 2.66
N ASP A 38 -11.82 -7.48 2.72
CA ASP A 38 -12.52 -7.07 3.95
C ASP A 38 -11.70 -6.03 4.74
N LEU A 39 -11.14 -5.05 4.02
CA LEU A 39 -10.47 -3.94 4.66
C LEU A 39 -11.46 -3.20 5.58
N GLY A 40 -11.12 -3.14 6.87
CA GLY A 40 -11.95 -2.49 7.87
C GLY A 40 -12.24 -1.02 7.56
N TRP A 41 -13.19 -0.43 8.28
CA TRP A 41 -13.55 0.97 8.09
C TRP A 41 -12.45 1.91 8.64
N PHE A 42 -11.91 2.75 7.77
CA PHE A 42 -10.98 3.84 8.14
C PHE A 42 -11.66 5.22 8.08
N PRO A 43 -11.70 5.99 9.20
CA PRO A 43 -12.40 7.27 9.28
C PRO A 43 -11.78 8.40 8.46
N LEU A 44 -10.46 8.44 8.25
CA LEU A 44 -9.80 9.42 7.40
C LEU A 44 -9.31 8.77 6.10
N ALA A 45 -8.26 7.96 6.20
CA ALA A 45 -7.70 7.24 5.08
C ALA A 45 -6.85 6.07 5.58
N PRO A 46 -6.96 4.88 4.97
CA PRO A 46 -6.06 3.77 5.26
C PRO A 46 -4.66 4.12 4.76
N VAL A 47 -3.69 3.93 5.64
CA VAL A 47 -2.28 4.16 5.39
C VAL A 47 -1.51 2.89 5.67
N VAL A 48 -0.75 2.46 4.66
CA VAL A 48 0.09 1.28 4.76
C VAL A 48 1.42 1.68 5.37
N VAL A 49 1.80 1.03 6.47
CA VAL A 49 3.11 1.19 7.08
C VAL A 49 4.11 0.29 6.36
N THR A 50 5.11 0.87 5.72
CA THR A 50 6.12 0.13 4.95
C THR A 50 7.54 0.55 5.29
N CYS A 51 8.49 -0.33 4.98
CA CYS A 51 9.90 0.06 4.94
C CYS A 51 10.18 1.03 3.79
N PHE A 52 11.39 1.59 3.74
CA PHE A 52 11.78 2.55 2.70
C PHE A 52 11.76 1.94 1.30
N GLU A 53 12.18 0.69 1.15
CA GLU A 53 12.25 -0.01 -0.14
C GLU A 53 10.84 -0.32 -0.65
N CYS A 54 10.00 -1.02 0.13
CA CYS A 54 8.61 -1.28 -0.26
C CYS A 54 7.80 0.00 -0.49
N TYR A 55 8.09 1.09 0.25
CA TYR A 55 7.47 2.40 -0.04
C TYR A 55 7.84 2.91 -1.43
N HIS A 56 9.12 2.76 -1.80
CA HIS A 56 9.61 3.18 -3.11
C HIS A 56 8.96 2.34 -4.21
N ASP A 57 8.89 1.02 -4.03
CA ASP A 57 8.28 0.10 -4.99
C ASP A 57 6.78 0.39 -5.18
N LEU A 58 6.01 0.54 -4.08
CA LEU A 58 4.59 0.93 -4.16
C LEU A 58 4.39 2.29 -4.84
N LYS A 59 5.30 3.24 -4.60
CA LYS A 59 5.25 4.55 -5.23
C LYS A 59 5.56 4.47 -6.72
N GLU A 60 6.54 3.66 -7.10
CA GLU A 60 6.88 3.42 -8.50
C GLU A 60 5.72 2.73 -9.21
N LEU A 61 5.16 1.67 -8.62
CA LEU A 61 3.98 0.96 -9.12
C LEU A 61 2.79 1.91 -9.33
N LYS A 62 2.51 2.77 -8.35
CA LYS A 62 1.46 3.79 -8.48
C LYS A 62 1.72 4.77 -9.64
N ASN A 63 2.97 5.21 -9.82
CA ASN A 63 3.32 6.11 -10.92
C ASN A 63 3.15 5.39 -12.26
N SER A 64 3.66 4.18 -12.39
CA SER A 64 3.51 3.34 -13.58
C SER A 64 2.04 3.09 -13.91
N HIS A 65 1.22 2.72 -12.92
CA HIS A 65 -0.23 2.55 -13.08
C HIS A 65 -0.89 3.83 -13.60
N SER A 66 -0.57 4.99 -13.00
CA SER A 66 -1.11 6.28 -13.42
C SER A 66 -0.65 6.69 -14.83
N GLU A 67 0.59 6.37 -15.21
CA GLU A 67 1.14 6.67 -16.54
C GLU A 67 0.51 5.79 -17.61
N LEU A 68 0.38 4.49 -17.35
CA LEU A 68 -0.27 3.54 -18.26
C LEU A 68 -1.75 3.84 -18.44
N ARG A 69 -2.48 4.21 -17.38
CA ARG A 69 -3.87 4.69 -17.53
C ARG A 69 -4.00 5.94 -18.38
N ALA A 70 -2.99 6.81 -18.37
CA ALA A 70 -3.05 8.08 -19.10
C ALA A 70 -2.61 7.95 -20.57
N TYR A 71 -1.63 7.07 -20.84
CA TYR A 71 -0.94 7.03 -22.13
C TYR A 71 -0.76 5.62 -22.73
N GLY A 72 -1.03 4.56 -21.94
CA GLY A 72 -0.91 3.17 -22.35
C GLY A 72 -2.11 2.66 -23.15
N THR A 73 -2.02 1.41 -23.61
CA THR A 73 -3.16 0.71 -24.21
C THR A 73 -3.99 0.03 -23.14
N ASP A 74 -5.25 -0.32 -23.45
CA ASP A 74 -6.11 -1.06 -22.51
C ASP A 74 -5.44 -2.36 -22.03
N SER A 75 -4.67 -3.03 -22.90
CA SER A 75 -3.91 -4.24 -22.52
C SER A 75 -2.78 -3.95 -21.54
N ASP A 76 -2.11 -2.80 -21.65
CA ASP A 76 -1.05 -2.44 -20.71
C ASP A 76 -1.65 -2.06 -19.35
N VAL A 77 -2.83 -1.40 -19.36
CA VAL A 77 -3.57 -1.03 -18.15
C VAL A 77 -4.03 -2.28 -17.41
N ASP A 78 -4.61 -3.26 -18.11
CA ASP A 78 -5.04 -4.52 -17.51
C ASP A 78 -3.86 -5.28 -16.88
N GLU A 79 -2.68 -5.26 -17.51
CA GLU A 79 -1.47 -5.92 -16.98
C GLU A 79 -1.00 -5.27 -15.68
N ILE A 80 -0.86 -3.93 -15.65
CA ILE A 80 -0.42 -3.22 -14.45
C ILE A 80 -1.48 -3.22 -13.34
N GLU A 81 -2.77 -3.25 -13.67
CA GLU A 81 -3.85 -3.42 -12.70
C GLU A 81 -3.74 -4.80 -12.02
N GLY A 82 -3.43 -5.84 -12.78
CA GLY A 82 -3.11 -7.17 -12.25
C GLY A 82 -1.94 -7.14 -11.26
N GLU A 83 -0.81 -6.53 -11.63
CA GLU A 83 0.35 -6.39 -10.73
C GLU A 83 0.02 -5.60 -9.46
N VAL A 84 -0.79 -4.55 -9.59
CA VAL A 84 -1.29 -3.77 -8.44
C VAL A 84 -2.11 -4.66 -7.52
N PHE A 85 -3.06 -5.42 -8.06
CA PHE A 85 -3.90 -6.31 -7.26
C PHE A 85 -3.09 -7.44 -6.61
N ASP A 86 -2.08 -8.00 -7.27
CA ASP A 86 -1.18 -8.99 -6.68
C ASP A 86 -0.36 -8.39 -5.52
N VAL A 87 0.05 -7.13 -5.60
CA VAL A 87 0.75 -6.48 -4.48
C VAL A 87 -0.21 -6.17 -3.33
N LEU A 88 -1.42 -5.69 -3.62
CA LEU A 88 -2.48 -5.49 -2.62
C LEU A 88 -2.87 -6.84 -1.97
N ASP A 89 -2.88 -7.90 -2.79
CA ASP A 89 -2.74 -9.36 -2.61
C ASP A 89 -1.83 -9.91 -1.51
N ASP A 90 -0.72 -9.24 -1.30
CA ASP A 90 0.30 -9.65 -0.35
C ASP A 90 0.40 -8.70 0.86
N LEU A 91 -0.31 -7.56 0.83
CA LEU A 91 -0.31 -6.63 1.96
C LEU A 91 -0.98 -7.23 3.20
N THR A 92 -0.26 -7.15 4.32
CA THR A 92 -0.78 -7.49 5.65
C THR A 92 -1.72 -6.39 6.15
N LEU A 93 -3.04 -6.63 6.05
CA LEU A 93 -4.09 -5.67 6.40
C LEU A 93 -4.09 -5.26 7.87
N ASP A 94 -3.68 -6.15 8.78
CA ASP A 94 -3.55 -5.87 10.22
C ASP A 94 -2.52 -4.77 10.54
N ARG A 95 -1.70 -4.36 9.56
CA ARG A 95 -0.70 -3.29 9.70
C ARG A 95 -1.08 -2.01 8.96
N ILE A 96 -2.30 -1.94 8.45
CA ILE A 96 -2.85 -0.71 7.87
C ILE A 96 -3.43 0.12 9.01
N VAL A 97 -2.96 1.36 9.13
CA VAL A 97 -3.37 2.31 10.17
C VAL A 97 -4.20 3.44 9.57
N ASP A 98 -5.03 4.10 10.37
CA ASP A 98 -5.72 5.31 9.91
C ASP A 98 -4.74 6.49 9.91
N GLU A 99 -4.84 7.35 8.90
CA GLU A 99 -4.06 8.59 8.82
C GLU A 99 -4.16 9.47 10.08
N GLY A 100 -5.27 9.42 10.82
CA GLY A 100 -5.45 10.15 12.07
C GLY A 100 -4.69 9.60 13.26
N GLU A 101 -4.12 8.39 13.16
CA GLU A 101 -3.35 7.74 14.22
C GLU A 101 -1.82 7.88 14.04
N ILE A 102 -1.39 8.64 13.03
CA ILE A 102 0.02 8.88 12.65
C ILE A 102 0.55 10.22 13.20
#